data_AF-A0A1F8F9J5-F1
#
_entry.id   AF-A0A1F8F9J5-F1
#
_cell.length_a   1.000
_cell.length_b   1.000
_cell.length_c   1.000
_cell.angle_alpha   90.00
_cell.angle_beta   90.00
_cell.angle_gamma   90.00
#
_symmetry.space_group_name_H-M   'P 1'
#
loop_
_entity.id
_entity.type
_entity.pdbx_description
1 polymer ?
#
loop_
_entity_poly.entity_id
_entity_poly.type
_entity_poly.pdbx_seq_one_letter_code
_entity_poly.pdbx_strand_id
1 'polypeptide(L)'
;MSIEHPEKGADSPVEQPKQETVEAVGQKPPTAEDLDRLKKELEQKIEDEKVRHAKDIDQKIVDRQSLISQLKENDGLLKETRKILDGYRKLNDPDSVSKVEELESLVGSLEKKAEEMNQQVESISNIPDVLLKLQSEALGEDYRIEANKLLKEFYEAQYIVAKLTGEIKTLSQEKPTDNSSWESSIAGKKRDAERSRGEVKKVFDDVLREFNNSEFAVALLDIFNKSKTWDEIKQQMEEKKKSLGLFKGKEKKAIEAIVHDGELYFRNFEAAQKEAITSQKTLDDMVGGQKQRKEDKLAELSGKYRDAVLKGWEIENRCVELAKERGVEPFGESYEHFSKQLSSTLTEDVERSAGIMKGTDSPNYRTGAVHRNWNEALKKPEVKAMFDTWQEVVNRAGGSKLAEVNPLEVEKK
;
A
#
# COMPACT_ATOMS: atom_id res chain seq x y z
N MET A 1 75.21 28.28 -55.09
CA MET A 1 74.80 28.96 -53.85
C MET A 1 74.81 30.42 -54.19
N SER A 2 73.64 30.90 -54.57
CA SER A 2 73.40 32.18 -55.23
C SER A 2 72.47 33.01 -54.37
N ILE A 3 72.37 34.28 -54.77
CA ILE A 3 71.43 35.31 -54.36
C ILE A 3 71.95 36.13 -53.17
N GLU A 4 72.02 37.46 -53.19
CA GLU A 4 72.17 38.52 -54.21
C GLU A 4 72.04 39.82 -53.38
N HIS A 5 72.65 40.89 -53.87
CA HIS A 5 72.29 42.29 -53.55
C HIS A 5 70.83 42.60 -53.99
N PRO A 6 70.23 43.83 -53.86
CA PRO A 6 70.78 45.14 -53.47
C PRO A 6 69.86 46.03 -52.60
N GLU A 7 70.43 47.21 -52.31
CA GLU A 7 69.75 48.47 -52.00
C GLU A 7 68.58 48.85 -52.94
N LYS A 8 67.66 49.64 -52.40
CA LYS A 8 67.24 51.00 -52.85
C LYS A 8 65.73 51.16 -52.76
N GLY A 9 65.34 52.36 -52.35
CA GLY A 9 64.06 52.93 -52.76
C GLY A 9 63.34 53.58 -51.61
N ALA A 10 63.54 54.90 -51.53
CA ALA A 10 62.66 55.84 -50.89
C ALA A 10 61.19 55.39 -50.88
N ASP A 11 60.61 55.34 -49.70
CA ASP A 11 59.17 55.46 -49.56
C ASP A 11 58.85 56.60 -48.61
N SER A 12 58.37 57.67 -49.25
CA SER A 12 57.23 58.49 -48.87
C SER A 12 57.24 59.16 -47.49
N PRO A 13 57.11 60.50 -47.44
CA PRO A 13 56.93 61.21 -46.18
C PRO A 13 55.65 60.70 -45.53
N VAL A 14 55.76 60.25 -44.28
CA VAL A 14 54.62 60.01 -43.41
C VAL A 14 53.78 61.28 -43.42
N GLU A 15 52.62 61.25 -44.09
CA GLU A 15 51.58 62.24 -43.93
C GLU A 15 51.27 62.32 -42.43
N GLN A 16 51.76 63.39 -41.80
CA GLN A 16 51.21 63.82 -40.53
C GLN A 16 49.71 64.03 -40.79
N PRO A 17 48.82 63.35 -40.04
CA PRO A 17 47.41 63.68 -40.12
C PRO A 17 47.31 65.15 -39.75
N LYS A 18 46.78 65.97 -40.67
CA LYS A 18 46.42 67.35 -40.40
C LYS A 18 45.65 67.34 -39.08
N GLN A 19 46.20 68.01 -38.07
CA GLN A 19 45.41 68.46 -36.94
C GLN A 19 44.33 69.36 -37.51
N GLU A 20 43.18 68.78 -37.84
CA GLU A 20 41.93 69.50 -37.69
C GLU A 20 41.87 69.88 -36.22
N THR A 21 42.10 71.16 -35.95
CA THR A 21 41.67 71.83 -34.73
C THR A 21 40.18 71.56 -34.58
N VAL A 22 39.85 70.47 -33.88
CA VAL A 22 38.53 70.30 -33.26
C VAL A 22 38.45 71.42 -32.26
N GLU A 23 37.70 72.47 -32.62
CA GLU A 23 37.27 73.51 -31.70
C GLU A 23 36.84 72.83 -30.41
N ALA A 24 37.45 73.25 -29.30
CA ALA A 24 37.07 72.81 -27.97
C ALA A 24 35.63 73.27 -27.71
N VAL A 25 34.66 72.45 -28.12
CA VAL A 25 33.30 72.49 -27.63
C VAL A 25 33.43 72.25 -26.14
N GLY A 26 33.20 73.30 -25.35
CA GLY A 26 33.23 73.23 -23.90
C GLY A 26 32.34 72.10 -23.43
N GLN A 27 32.95 70.98 -23.04
CA GLN A 27 32.26 69.91 -22.36
C GLN A 27 31.84 70.47 -21.01
N LYS A 28 30.55 70.83 -20.89
CA LYS A 28 29.92 71.02 -19.58
C LYS A 28 30.21 69.76 -18.76
N PRO A 29 30.62 69.89 -17.48
CA PRO A 29 30.74 68.74 -16.62
C PRO A 29 29.41 67.97 -16.61
N PRO A 30 29.43 66.63 -16.69
CA PRO A 30 28.22 65.82 -16.76
C PRO A 30 27.33 66.12 -15.55
N THR A 31 26.04 66.32 -15.81
CA THR A 31 25.06 66.56 -14.75
C THR A 31 24.66 65.25 -14.07
N ALA A 32 24.04 65.33 -12.89
CA ALA A 32 23.52 64.15 -12.20
C ALA A 32 22.48 63.38 -13.04
N GLU A 33 21.72 64.10 -13.87
CA GLU A 33 20.75 63.50 -14.82
C GLU A 33 21.46 62.76 -15.96
N ASP A 34 22.59 63.29 -16.48
CA ASP A 34 23.41 62.61 -17.49
C ASP A 34 24.00 61.30 -16.95
N LEU A 35 24.44 61.30 -15.69
CA LEU A 35 24.97 60.10 -15.01
C LEU A 35 23.87 59.06 -14.72
N ASP A 36 22.68 59.48 -14.30
CA ASP A 36 21.56 58.55 -14.04
C ASP A 36 21.04 57.93 -15.34
N ARG A 37 21.03 58.69 -16.44
CA ARG A 37 20.71 58.17 -17.78
C ARG A 37 21.78 57.18 -18.27
N LEU A 38 23.07 57.51 -18.15
CA LEU A 38 24.16 56.60 -18.51
C LEU A 38 24.13 55.31 -17.67
N LYS A 39 23.76 55.42 -16.40
CA LYS A 39 23.57 54.26 -15.51
C LYS A 39 22.45 53.35 -16.01
N LYS A 40 21.27 53.89 -16.33
CA LYS A 40 20.16 53.12 -16.90
C LYS A 40 20.49 52.51 -18.26
N GLU A 41 21.18 53.24 -19.13
CA GLU A 41 21.66 52.73 -20.41
C GLU A 41 22.67 51.59 -20.24
N LEU A 42 23.56 51.68 -19.24
CA LEU A 42 24.51 50.62 -18.89
C LEU A 42 23.81 49.39 -18.28
N GLU A 43 22.86 49.59 -17.36
CA GLU A 43 22.04 48.52 -16.79
C GLU A 43 21.27 47.76 -17.86
N GLN A 44 20.66 48.48 -18.81
CA GLN A 44 19.97 47.88 -19.95
C GLN A 44 20.93 47.09 -20.84
N LYS A 45 22.10 47.65 -21.16
CA LYS A 45 23.13 46.93 -21.95
C LYS A 45 23.64 45.67 -21.25
N ILE A 46 23.81 45.73 -19.93
CA ILE A 46 24.21 44.56 -19.13
C ILE A 46 23.13 43.48 -19.21
N GLU A 47 21.86 43.84 -19.09
CA GLU A 47 20.76 42.88 -19.16
C GLU A 47 20.59 42.29 -20.57
N ASP A 48 20.68 43.12 -21.61
CA ASP A 48 20.65 42.68 -23.00
C ASP A 48 21.81 41.71 -23.30
N GLU A 49 23.01 41.98 -22.78
CA GLU A 49 24.18 41.12 -22.94
C GLU A 49 24.01 39.78 -22.20
N LYS A 50 23.43 39.78 -20.99
CA LYS A 50 23.11 38.53 -20.26
C LYS A 50 22.11 37.68 -21.05
N VAL A 51 21.05 38.28 -21.57
CA VAL A 51 20.03 37.57 -22.35
C VAL A 51 20.65 37.02 -23.63
N ARG A 52 21.51 37.80 -24.31
CA ARG A 52 22.25 37.33 -25.49
C ARG A 52 23.16 36.16 -25.17
N HIS A 53 23.93 36.26 -24.08
CA HIS A 53 24.82 35.22 -23.62
C HIS A 53 24.05 33.93 -23.29
N ALA A 54 22.94 34.01 -22.56
CA ALA A 54 22.10 32.85 -22.26
C ALA A 54 21.59 32.15 -23.52
N LYS A 55 21.15 32.92 -24.52
CA LYS A 55 20.71 32.39 -25.83
C LYS A 55 21.86 31.74 -26.61
N ASP A 56 23.08 32.27 -26.53
CA ASP A 56 24.25 31.67 -27.19
C ASP A 56 24.60 30.31 -26.55
N ILE A 57 24.52 30.21 -25.22
CA ILE A 57 24.70 28.94 -24.51
C ILE A 57 23.62 27.92 -24.91
N ASP A 58 22.34 28.34 -24.98
CA ASP A 58 21.25 27.48 -25.47
C ASP A 58 21.51 26.97 -26.89
N GLN A 59 21.91 27.86 -27.80
CA GLN A 59 22.20 27.50 -29.17
C GLN A 59 23.36 26.50 -29.25
N LYS A 60 24.43 26.70 -28.47
CA LYS A 60 25.56 25.75 -28.40
C LYS A 60 25.12 24.36 -27.91
N ILE A 61 24.19 24.27 -26.95
CA ILE A 61 23.64 22.98 -26.50
C ILE A 61 22.86 22.30 -27.62
N VAL A 62 22.03 23.05 -28.36
CA VAL A 62 21.29 22.53 -29.53
C VAL A 62 22.26 22.05 -30.62
N ASP A 63 23.29 22.83 -30.93
CA ASP A 63 24.30 22.48 -31.92
C ASP A 63 25.05 21.19 -31.52
N ARG A 64 25.39 21.06 -30.22
CA ARG A 64 25.98 19.83 -29.67
C ARG A 64 25.06 18.62 -29.85
N GLN A 65 23.77 18.75 -29.55
CA GLN A 65 22.80 17.66 -29.72
C GLN A 65 22.63 17.26 -31.19
N SER A 66 22.66 18.24 -32.10
CA SER A 66 22.65 18.01 -33.54
C SER A 66 23.89 17.23 -33.99
N LEU A 67 25.09 17.62 -33.55
CA LEU A 67 26.34 16.91 -33.84
C LEU A 67 26.33 15.47 -33.33
N ILE A 68 25.83 15.23 -32.10
CA ILE A 68 25.70 13.87 -31.54
C ILE A 68 24.74 13.02 -32.38
N SER A 69 23.67 13.60 -32.91
CA SER A 69 22.72 12.88 -33.76
C SER A 69 23.34 12.52 -35.11
N GLN A 70 24.07 13.46 -35.72
CA GLN A 70 24.83 13.21 -36.96
C GLN A 70 25.94 12.17 -36.79
N LEU A 71 26.61 12.14 -35.63
CA LEU A 71 27.58 11.09 -35.28
C LEU A 71 26.93 9.70 -35.29
N LYS A 72 25.73 9.55 -34.70
CA LYS A 72 25.00 8.27 -34.70
C LYS A 72 24.60 7.83 -36.11
N GLU A 73 24.19 8.76 -36.97
CA GLU A 73 23.88 8.46 -38.37
C GLU A 73 25.14 8.03 -39.14
N ASN A 74 26.26 8.75 -38.94
CA ASN A 74 27.54 8.44 -39.55
C ASN A 74 28.09 7.08 -39.10
N ASP A 75 27.93 6.72 -37.82
CA ASP A 75 28.26 5.39 -37.28
C ASP A 75 27.42 4.28 -37.93
N GLY A 76 26.14 4.56 -38.23
CA GLY A 76 25.28 3.65 -38.98
C GLY A 76 25.80 3.41 -40.40
N LEU A 77 26.18 4.48 -41.10
CA LEU A 77 26.78 4.40 -42.43
C LEU A 77 28.12 3.65 -42.39
N LEU A 78 29.01 3.95 -41.44
CA LEU A 78 30.29 3.24 -41.27
C LEU A 78 30.10 1.73 -41.10
N LYS A 79 29.14 1.31 -40.27
CA LYS A 79 28.84 -0.11 -40.06
C LYS A 79 28.38 -0.79 -41.34
N GLU A 80 27.46 -0.18 -42.08
CA GLU A 80 26.95 -0.78 -43.31
C GLU A 80 28.01 -0.78 -44.42
N THR A 81 28.77 0.31 -44.58
CA THR A 81 29.88 0.39 -45.54
C THR A 81 30.95 -0.66 -45.25
N ARG A 82 31.34 -0.86 -43.98
CA ARG A 82 32.30 -1.91 -43.59
C ARG A 82 31.77 -3.32 -43.87
N LYS A 83 30.48 -3.56 -43.64
CA LYS A 83 29.84 -4.84 -43.94
C LYS A 83 29.81 -5.14 -45.44
N ILE A 84 29.51 -4.13 -46.27
CA ILE A 84 29.55 -4.25 -47.74
C ILE A 84 31.00 -4.49 -48.21
N LEU A 85 31.96 -3.74 -47.66
CA LEU A 85 33.38 -3.90 -47.93
C LEU A 85 33.88 -5.32 -47.62
N ASP A 86 33.51 -5.87 -46.47
CA ASP A 86 33.83 -7.25 -46.10
C ASP A 86 33.16 -8.29 -47.02
N GLY A 87 32.02 -7.95 -47.62
CA GLY A 87 31.37 -8.75 -48.67
C GLY A 87 32.19 -8.78 -49.95
N TYR A 88 32.61 -7.62 -50.45
CA TYR A 88 33.44 -7.52 -51.66
C TYR A 88 34.85 -8.09 -51.47
N ARG A 89 35.46 -7.96 -50.29
CA ARG A 89 36.76 -8.57 -49.97
C ARG A 89 36.77 -10.10 -50.05
N LYS A 90 35.60 -10.74 -49.98
CA LYS A 90 35.46 -12.20 -50.11
C LYS A 90 35.28 -12.65 -51.57
N LEU A 91 35.10 -11.70 -52.49
CA LEU A 91 34.96 -11.94 -53.92
C LEU A 91 36.30 -11.66 -54.61
N ASN A 92 36.83 -12.64 -55.35
CA ASN A 92 38.16 -12.57 -55.98
C ASN A 92 38.09 -12.23 -57.48
N ASP A 93 37.12 -11.44 -57.91
CA ASP A 93 36.98 -10.98 -59.29
C ASP A 93 37.48 -9.52 -59.48
N PRO A 94 37.85 -9.10 -60.70
CA PRO A 94 38.44 -7.78 -60.96
C PRO A 94 37.53 -6.58 -60.64
N ASP A 95 36.21 -6.73 -60.79
CA ASP A 95 35.25 -5.65 -60.49
C ASP A 95 35.13 -5.42 -58.97
N SER A 96 35.32 -6.49 -58.19
CA SER A 96 35.37 -6.41 -56.73
C SER A 96 36.58 -5.63 -56.19
N VAL A 97 37.73 -5.63 -56.89
CA VAL A 97 38.94 -4.89 -56.46
C VAL A 97 38.69 -3.37 -56.49
N SER A 98 38.11 -2.86 -57.58
CA SER A 98 37.78 -1.43 -57.72
C SER A 98 36.74 -0.98 -56.66
N LYS A 99 35.76 -1.85 -56.36
CA LYS A 99 34.75 -1.57 -55.32
C LYS A 99 35.32 -1.60 -53.91
N VAL A 100 36.32 -2.43 -53.64
CA VAL A 100 37.04 -2.42 -52.35
C VAL A 100 37.74 -1.08 -52.14
N GLU A 101 38.47 -0.57 -53.12
CA GLU A 101 39.17 0.74 -53.02
C GLU A 101 38.19 1.91 -52.82
N GLU A 102 37.07 1.92 -53.55
CA GLU A 102 36.01 2.93 -53.40
C GLU A 102 35.41 2.91 -51.98
N LEU A 103 35.11 1.72 -51.46
CA LEU A 103 34.52 1.54 -50.13
C LEU A 103 35.53 1.83 -49.00
N GLU A 104 36.81 1.51 -49.17
CA GLU A 104 37.87 1.86 -48.22
C GLU A 104 38.07 3.38 -48.13
N SER A 105 38.06 4.07 -49.27
CA SER A 105 38.08 5.54 -49.32
C SER A 105 36.85 6.14 -48.61
N LEU A 106 35.67 5.58 -48.85
CA LEU A 106 34.45 6.00 -48.17
C LEU A 106 34.52 5.79 -46.66
N VAL A 107 35.01 4.63 -46.19
CA VAL A 107 35.24 4.38 -44.75
C VAL A 107 36.17 5.43 -44.16
N GLY A 108 37.31 5.71 -44.81
CA GLY A 108 38.26 6.73 -44.33
C GLY A 108 37.64 8.13 -44.27
N SER A 109 36.79 8.49 -45.23
CA SER A 109 36.08 9.79 -45.22
C SER A 109 35.06 9.89 -44.08
N LEU A 110 34.33 8.81 -43.80
CA LEU A 110 33.33 8.76 -42.74
C LEU A 110 33.99 8.73 -41.35
N GLU A 111 35.12 8.04 -41.19
CA GLU A 111 35.93 8.06 -39.96
C GLU A 111 36.47 9.45 -39.67
N LYS A 112 37.03 10.12 -40.69
CA LYS A 112 37.52 11.50 -40.55
C LYS A 112 36.38 12.45 -40.15
N LYS A 113 35.21 12.31 -40.78
CA LYS A 113 34.03 13.12 -40.43
C LYS A 113 33.56 12.86 -38.99
N ALA A 114 33.62 11.61 -38.51
CA ALA A 114 33.30 11.28 -37.12
C ALA A 114 34.29 11.95 -36.14
N GLU A 115 35.58 11.93 -36.46
CA GLU A 115 36.62 12.57 -35.64
C GLU A 115 36.40 14.09 -35.56
N GLU A 116 36.16 14.75 -36.69
CA GLU A 116 35.89 16.19 -36.74
C GLU A 116 34.62 16.57 -35.92
N MET A 117 33.55 15.79 -36.03
CA MET A 117 32.32 16.02 -35.24
C MET A 117 32.54 15.76 -33.75
N ASN A 118 33.32 14.73 -33.37
CA ASN A 118 33.66 14.46 -31.97
C ASN A 118 34.47 15.61 -31.34
N GLN A 119 35.47 16.13 -32.06
CA GLN A 119 36.24 17.28 -31.61
C GLN A 119 35.37 18.53 -31.41
N GLN A 120 34.38 18.75 -32.29
CA GLN A 120 33.40 19.84 -32.13
C GLN A 120 32.49 19.63 -30.91
N VAL A 121 32.02 18.40 -30.67
CA VAL A 121 31.23 18.05 -29.47
C VAL A 121 32.04 18.30 -28.21
N GLU A 122 33.31 17.88 -28.16
CA GLU A 122 34.20 18.12 -27.01
C GLU A 122 34.46 19.62 -26.81
N SER A 123 34.73 20.36 -27.88
CA SER A 123 34.95 21.80 -27.82
C SER A 123 33.76 22.54 -27.23
N ILE A 124 32.53 22.21 -27.65
CA ILE A 124 31.31 22.80 -27.08
C ILE A 124 31.12 22.37 -25.63
N SER A 125 31.35 21.09 -25.31
CA SER A 125 31.15 20.54 -23.97
C SER A 125 32.12 21.11 -22.93
N ASN A 126 33.29 21.59 -23.36
CA ASN A 126 34.32 22.17 -22.50
C ASN A 126 34.12 23.68 -22.23
N ILE A 127 33.12 24.31 -22.84
CA ILE A 127 32.75 25.69 -22.50
C ILE A 127 32.14 25.69 -21.09
N PRO A 128 32.70 26.43 -20.11
CA PRO A 128 32.28 26.33 -18.70
C PRO A 128 30.78 26.51 -18.47
N ASP A 129 30.16 27.51 -19.11
CA ASP A 129 28.74 27.80 -18.94
C ASP A 129 27.85 26.75 -19.61
N VAL A 130 28.29 26.16 -20.73
CA VAL A 130 27.62 25.02 -21.36
C VAL A 130 27.72 23.80 -20.45
N LEU A 131 28.91 23.52 -19.90
CA LEU A 131 29.13 22.41 -18.98
C LEU A 131 28.26 22.53 -17.72
N LEU A 132 28.20 23.71 -17.11
CA LEU A 132 27.36 23.99 -15.94
C LEU A 132 25.88 23.77 -16.26
N LYS A 133 25.42 24.24 -17.43
CA LYS A 133 24.04 24.06 -17.85
C LYS A 133 23.70 22.59 -18.15
N LEU A 134 24.59 21.86 -18.83
CA LEU A 134 24.44 20.42 -19.06
C LEU A 134 24.44 19.63 -17.75
N GLN A 135 25.29 19.98 -16.78
CA GLN A 135 25.29 19.39 -15.44
C GLN A 135 23.98 19.69 -14.70
N SER A 136 23.48 20.93 -14.78
CA SER A 136 22.20 21.33 -14.21
C SER A 136 21.03 20.57 -14.82
N GLU A 137 21.02 20.37 -16.14
CA GLU A 137 19.99 19.59 -16.86
C GLU A 137 20.05 18.11 -16.47
N ALA A 138 21.24 17.52 -16.41
CA ALA A 138 21.43 16.13 -15.99
C ALA A 138 20.98 15.90 -14.53
N LEU A 139 21.36 16.81 -13.63
CA LEU A 139 20.91 16.78 -12.23
C LEU A 139 19.39 16.96 -12.10
N GLY A 140 18.77 17.75 -13.00
CA GLY A 140 17.32 17.91 -13.08
C GLY A 140 16.60 16.66 -13.60
N GLU A 141 17.19 15.95 -14.56
CA GLU A 141 16.66 14.70 -15.11
C GLU A 141 16.78 13.55 -14.09
N ASP A 142 17.93 13.40 -13.43
CA ASP A 142 18.12 12.42 -12.35
C ASP A 142 17.10 12.63 -11.22
N TYR A 143 16.88 13.89 -10.83
CA TYR A 143 15.83 14.25 -9.89
C TYR A 143 14.45 13.84 -10.41
N ARG A 144 14.10 14.14 -11.67
CA ARG A 144 12.79 13.75 -12.24
C ARG A 144 12.61 12.23 -12.23
N ILE A 145 13.65 11.46 -12.54
CA ILE A 145 13.59 10.00 -12.53
C ILE A 145 13.36 9.49 -11.10
N GLU A 146 14.14 9.96 -10.12
CA GLU A 146 13.99 9.56 -8.72
C GLU A 146 12.63 9.99 -8.15
N ALA A 147 12.19 11.22 -8.43
CA ALA A 147 10.91 11.75 -8.01
C ALA A 147 9.75 10.93 -8.60
N ASN A 148 9.76 10.64 -9.91
CA ASN A 148 8.72 9.82 -10.55
C ASN A 148 8.68 8.39 -9.99
N LYS A 149 9.83 7.81 -9.66
CA LYS A 149 9.91 6.50 -9.03
C LYS A 149 9.24 6.52 -7.64
N LEU A 150 9.62 7.47 -6.79
CA LEU A 150 9.02 7.61 -5.46
C LEU A 150 7.52 7.90 -5.53
N LEU A 151 7.08 8.74 -6.46
CA LEU A 151 5.66 9.04 -6.67
C LEU A 151 4.85 7.79 -7.03
N LYS A 152 5.40 6.93 -7.90
CA LYS A 152 4.78 5.67 -8.25
C LYS A 152 4.67 4.74 -7.03
N GLU A 153 5.74 4.64 -6.24
CA GLU A 153 5.75 3.85 -5.01
C GLU A 153 4.76 4.38 -3.96
N PHE A 154 4.57 5.70 -3.88
CA PHE A 154 3.60 6.35 -3.01
C PHE A 154 2.16 5.98 -3.37
N TYR A 155 1.77 6.14 -4.64
CA TYR A 155 0.42 5.76 -5.10
C TYR A 155 0.16 4.26 -4.98
N GLU A 156 1.18 3.42 -5.17
CA GLU A 156 1.07 1.98 -4.92
C GLU A 156 0.81 1.68 -3.44
N ALA A 157 1.51 2.35 -2.52
CA ALA A 157 1.26 2.22 -1.09
C ALA A 157 -0.17 2.65 -0.72
N GLN A 158 -0.66 3.79 -1.23
CA GLN A 158 -2.04 4.23 -1.01
C GLN A 158 -3.07 3.22 -1.52
N TYR A 159 -2.84 2.64 -2.71
CA TYR A 159 -3.72 1.61 -3.26
C TYR A 159 -3.78 0.37 -2.36
N ILE A 160 -2.64 -0.08 -1.83
CA ILE A 160 -2.58 -1.21 -0.90
C ILE A 160 -3.35 -0.91 0.39
N VAL A 161 -3.19 0.30 0.94
CA VAL A 161 -3.93 0.75 2.13
C VAL A 161 -5.43 0.68 1.88
N ALA A 162 -5.93 1.27 0.78
CA ALA A 162 -7.36 1.26 0.44
C ALA A 162 -7.90 -0.17 0.24
N LYS A 163 -7.12 -1.04 -0.41
CA LYS A 163 -7.47 -2.45 -0.58
C LYS A 163 -7.61 -3.16 0.77
N LEU A 164 -6.64 -3.01 1.66
CA LEU A 164 -6.65 -3.63 2.99
C LEU A 164 -7.80 -3.10 3.85
N THR A 165 -8.13 -1.81 3.78
CA THR A 165 -9.35 -1.22 4.38
C THR A 165 -10.60 -1.96 3.91
N GLY A 166 -10.74 -2.20 2.60
CA GLY A 166 -11.86 -2.94 2.02
C GLY A 166 -11.94 -4.40 2.49
N GLU A 167 -10.81 -5.09 2.59
CA GLU A 167 -10.72 -6.47 3.07
C GLU A 167 -11.11 -6.58 4.56
N ILE A 168 -10.58 -5.68 5.40
CA ILE A 168 -10.92 -5.59 6.83
C ILE A 168 -12.42 -5.34 7.01
N LYS A 169 -12.99 -4.39 6.25
CA LYS A 169 -14.43 -4.09 6.27
C LYS A 169 -15.26 -5.29 5.87
N THR A 170 -14.89 -5.98 4.79
CA THR A 170 -15.61 -7.17 4.31
C THR A 170 -15.59 -8.29 5.36
N LEU A 171 -14.42 -8.55 5.96
CA LEU A 171 -14.28 -9.54 7.03
C LEU A 171 -15.16 -9.18 8.23
N SER A 172 -15.25 -7.91 8.61
CA SER A 172 -16.09 -7.46 9.73
C SER A 172 -17.58 -7.75 9.48
N GLN A 173 -18.05 -7.58 8.24
CA GLN A 173 -19.44 -7.75 7.83
C GLN A 173 -19.83 -9.20 7.52
N GLU A 174 -18.85 -10.11 7.45
CA GLU A 174 -19.09 -11.52 7.23
C GLU A 174 -19.96 -12.08 8.37
N LYS A 175 -21.19 -12.49 8.01
CA LYS A 175 -22.16 -13.05 8.95
C LYS A 175 -21.65 -14.37 9.50
N PRO A 176 -21.96 -14.71 10.77
CA PRO A 176 -21.75 -16.06 11.27
C PRO A 176 -22.45 -17.07 10.34
N THR A 177 -21.84 -18.23 10.17
CA THR A 177 -22.46 -19.35 9.46
C THR A 177 -23.83 -19.66 10.09
N ASP A 178 -24.85 -19.88 9.27
CA ASP A 178 -26.16 -20.30 9.75
C ASP A 178 -26.07 -21.70 10.38
N ASN A 179 -26.21 -21.74 11.71
CA ASN A 179 -26.16 -22.97 12.50
C ASN A 179 -27.55 -23.47 12.89
N SER A 180 -28.63 -22.93 12.32
CA SER A 180 -30.03 -23.26 12.65
C SER A 180 -30.35 -24.75 12.51
N SER A 181 -29.69 -25.46 11.58
CA SER A 181 -29.83 -26.91 11.41
C SER A 181 -29.26 -27.70 12.59
N TRP A 182 -28.12 -27.28 13.13
CA TRP A 182 -27.51 -27.86 14.33
C TRP A 182 -28.35 -27.58 15.58
N GLU A 183 -28.81 -26.34 15.74
CA GLU A 183 -29.69 -25.94 16.85
C GLU A 183 -31.00 -26.75 16.84
N SER A 184 -31.61 -26.90 15.67
CA SER A 184 -32.82 -27.71 15.48
C SER A 184 -32.59 -29.19 15.79
N SER A 185 -31.45 -29.74 15.38
CA SER A 185 -31.04 -31.12 15.67
C SER A 185 -30.84 -31.36 17.17
N ILE A 186 -30.11 -30.46 17.85
CA ILE A 186 -29.90 -30.53 19.31
C ILE A 186 -31.24 -30.43 20.06
N ALA A 187 -32.13 -29.51 19.65
CA ALA A 187 -33.46 -29.38 20.22
C ALA A 187 -34.34 -30.62 19.99
N GLY A 188 -34.17 -31.31 18.84
CA GLY A 188 -34.78 -32.63 18.59
C GLY A 188 -34.30 -33.67 19.60
N LYS A 189 -32.99 -33.83 19.75
CA LYS A 189 -32.38 -34.80 20.68
C LYS A 189 -32.76 -34.55 22.14
N LYS A 190 -32.84 -33.28 22.57
CA LYS A 190 -33.34 -32.92 23.91
C LYS A 190 -34.79 -33.35 24.12
N ARG A 191 -35.66 -33.15 23.12
CA ARG A 191 -37.06 -33.60 23.16
C ARG A 191 -37.17 -35.12 23.22
N ASP A 192 -36.34 -35.85 22.47
CA ASP A 192 -36.33 -37.31 22.50
C ASP A 192 -35.84 -37.86 23.85
N ALA A 193 -34.85 -37.20 24.46
CA ALA A 193 -34.43 -37.50 25.83
C ALA A 193 -35.57 -37.26 26.83
N GLU A 194 -36.24 -36.10 26.78
CA GLU A 194 -37.37 -35.80 27.65
C GLU A 194 -38.53 -36.79 27.50
N ARG A 195 -38.87 -37.16 26.25
CA ARG A 195 -39.88 -38.19 25.96
C ARG A 195 -39.49 -39.53 26.57
N SER A 196 -38.25 -39.97 26.36
CA SER A 196 -37.75 -41.25 26.89
C SER A 196 -37.75 -41.26 28.43
N ARG A 197 -37.37 -40.15 29.06
CA ARG A 197 -37.46 -39.98 30.51
C ARG A 197 -38.91 -40.01 31.02
N GLY A 198 -39.85 -39.45 30.26
CA GLY A 198 -41.28 -39.52 30.55
C GLY A 198 -41.81 -40.95 30.54
N GLU A 199 -41.39 -41.77 29.57
CA GLU A 199 -41.77 -43.19 29.51
C GLU A 199 -41.18 -44.00 30.67
N VAL A 200 -39.92 -43.76 31.06
CA VAL A 200 -39.34 -44.37 32.28
C VAL A 200 -40.22 -44.01 33.49
N LYS A 201 -40.57 -42.74 33.65
CA LYS A 201 -41.39 -42.29 34.79
C LYS A 201 -42.77 -42.99 34.81
N LYS A 202 -43.40 -43.21 33.66
CA LYS A 202 -44.68 -43.94 33.59
C LYS A 202 -44.56 -45.37 34.09
N VAL A 203 -43.49 -46.09 33.71
CA VAL A 203 -43.23 -47.45 34.22
C VAL A 203 -43.17 -47.45 35.75
N PHE A 204 -42.52 -46.45 36.34
CA PHE A 204 -42.50 -46.27 37.80
C PHE A 204 -43.87 -45.90 38.35
N ASP A 205 -44.57 -44.92 37.78
CA ASP A 205 -45.87 -44.44 38.27
C ASP A 205 -46.95 -45.55 38.22
N ASP A 206 -46.94 -46.39 37.18
CA ASP A 206 -47.86 -47.53 37.03
C ASP A 206 -47.63 -48.57 38.14
N VAL A 207 -46.37 -48.90 38.43
CA VAL A 207 -46.03 -49.79 39.54
C VAL A 207 -46.38 -49.15 40.88
N LEU A 208 -46.04 -47.88 41.11
CA LEU A 208 -46.32 -47.20 42.38
C LEU A 208 -47.82 -47.12 42.67
N ARG A 209 -48.66 -46.98 41.63
CA ARG A 209 -50.13 -46.96 41.74
C ARG A 209 -50.69 -48.28 42.25
N GLU A 210 -50.12 -49.42 41.86
CA GLU A 210 -50.55 -50.74 42.35
C GLU A 210 -50.27 -50.94 43.85
N PHE A 211 -49.29 -50.21 44.40
CA PHE A 211 -48.81 -50.37 45.78
C PHE A 211 -49.18 -49.19 46.71
N ASN A 212 -50.08 -48.30 46.28
CA ASN A 212 -50.78 -47.25 47.04
C ASN A 212 -50.04 -46.70 48.29
N ASN A 213 -48.91 -46.02 48.09
CA ASN A 213 -48.10 -45.40 49.16
C ASN A 213 -47.56 -46.34 50.25
N SER A 214 -47.41 -47.63 49.96
CA SER A 214 -46.72 -48.57 50.85
C SER A 214 -45.24 -48.19 51.03
N GLU A 215 -44.62 -48.66 52.12
CA GLU A 215 -43.17 -48.54 52.35
C GLU A 215 -42.34 -49.13 51.19
N PHE A 216 -42.90 -50.13 50.50
CA PHE A 216 -42.31 -50.69 49.29
C PHE A 216 -42.29 -49.67 48.14
N ALA A 217 -43.42 -49.02 47.87
CA ALA A 217 -43.52 -47.98 46.84
C ALA A 217 -42.59 -46.78 47.14
N VAL A 218 -42.54 -46.33 48.40
CA VAL A 218 -41.62 -45.25 48.82
C VAL A 218 -40.16 -45.64 48.57
N ALA A 219 -39.78 -46.88 48.88
CA ALA A 219 -38.42 -47.36 48.63
C ALA A 219 -38.06 -47.42 47.14
N LEU A 220 -38.99 -47.81 46.27
CA LEU A 220 -38.75 -47.84 44.81
C LEU A 220 -38.60 -46.43 44.23
N LEU A 221 -39.43 -45.49 44.69
CA LEU A 221 -39.34 -44.08 44.29
C LEU A 221 -38.04 -43.43 44.78
N ASP A 222 -37.58 -43.78 45.98
CA ASP A 222 -36.29 -43.34 46.50
C ASP A 222 -35.11 -43.84 45.66
N ILE A 223 -35.14 -45.10 45.21
CA ILE A 223 -34.13 -45.66 44.30
C ILE A 223 -34.10 -44.86 43.00
N PHE A 224 -35.27 -44.57 42.41
CA PHE A 224 -35.37 -43.79 41.17
C PHE A 224 -34.82 -42.36 41.33
N ASN A 225 -35.18 -41.67 42.41
CA ASN A 225 -34.79 -40.29 42.62
C ASN A 225 -33.31 -40.12 43.00
N LYS A 226 -32.70 -41.12 43.65
CA LYS A 226 -31.30 -41.06 44.11
C LYS A 226 -30.31 -41.60 43.09
N SER A 227 -30.74 -42.45 42.17
CA SER A 227 -29.86 -43.03 41.14
C SER A 227 -29.67 -42.08 39.96
N LYS A 228 -28.44 -42.02 39.45
CA LYS A 228 -28.04 -41.18 38.32
C LYS A 228 -27.98 -41.94 36.99
N THR A 229 -27.80 -43.26 37.04
CA THR A 229 -27.67 -44.13 35.86
C THR A 229 -28.63 -45.32 35.92
N TRP A 230 -28.88 -45.94 34.77
CA TRP A 230 -29.71 -47.15 34.72
C TRP A 230 -29.10 -48.31 35.51
N ASP A 231 -27.77 -48.47 35.43
CA ASP A 231 -27.07 -49.55 36.11
C ASP A 231 -27.20 -49.41 37.64
N GLU A 232 -27.18 -48.19 38.17
CA GLU A 232 -27.46 -47.91 39.58
C GLU A 232 -28.90 -48.28 39.96
N ILE A 233 -29.88 -47.89 39.13
CA ILE A 233 -31.29 -48.26 39.35
C ILE A 233 -31.43 -49.79 39.35
N LYS A 234 -30.91 -50.46 38.31
CA LYS A 234 -30.98 -51.93 38.16
C LYS A 234 -30.32 -52.64 39.32
N GLN A 235 -29.14 -52.21 39.74
CA GLN A 235 -28.43 -52.80 40.86
C GLN A 235 -29.23 -52.64 42.16
N GLN A 236 -29.67 -51.43 42.51
CA GLN A 236 -30.43 -51.17 43.73
C GLN A 236 -31.79 -51.88 43.72
N MET A 237 -32.44 -51.97 42.56
CA MET A 237 -33.67 -52.73 42.36
C MET A 237 -33.46 -54.23 42.58
N GLU A 238 -32.40 -54.82 42.01
CA GLU A 238 -32.06 -56.24 42.22
C GLU A 238 -31.64 -56.53 43.67
N GLU A 239 -30.93 -55.62 44.33
CA GLU A 239 -30.63 -55.71 45.76
C GLU A 239 -31.91 -55.65 46.61
N LYS A 240 -32.83 -54.74 46.28
CA LYS A 240 -34.15 -54.67 46.91
C LYS A 240 -34.93 -55.96 46.70
N LYS A 241 -34.93 -56.52 45.49
CA LYS A 241 -35.58 -57.79 45.15
C LYS A 241 -35.05 -58.96 45.97
N LYS A 242 -33.73 -59.04 46.17
CA LYS A 242 -33.08 -60.05 47.03
C LYS A 242 -33.45 -59.90 48.50
N SER A 243 -33.62 -58.66 48.98
CA SER A 243 -34.04 -58.38 50.37
C SER A 243 -35.49 -58.79 50.68
N LEU A 244 -36.31 -59.02 49.65
CA LEU A 244 -37.70 -59.45 49.82
C LEU A 244 -37.79 -60.95 50.15
N GLY A 245 -38.57 -61.29 51.19
CA GLY A 245 -38.82 -62.67 51.59
C GLY A 245 -39.53 -63.53 50.53
N LEU A 246 -39.61 -64.84 50.76
CA LEU A 246 -40.19 -65.82 49.83
C LEU A 246 -41.67 -65.55 49.47
N PHE A 247 -42.44 -64.97 50.37
CA PHE A 247 -43.89 -64.70 50.18
C PHE A 247 -44.20 -63.35 49.50
N LYS A 248 -43.18 -62.58 49.11
CA LYS A 248 -43.30 -61.25 48.49
C LYS A 248 -43.30 -61.30 46.96
N GLY A 249 -44.10 -62.22 46.41
CA GLY A 249 -44.11 -62.52 44.97
C GLY A 249 -44.62 -61.37 44.09
N LYS A 250 -45.56 -60.55 44.60
CA LYS A 250 -46.09 -59.39 43.86
C LYS A 250 -45.04 -58.27 43.79
N GLU A 251 -44.39 -57.98 44.91
CA GLU A 251 -43.31 -56.99 45.00
C GLU A 251 -42.10 -57.37 44.14
N LYS A 252 -41.73 -58.66 44.08
CA LYS A 252 -40.64 -59.15 43.21
C LYS A 252 -40.96 -58.98 41.72
N LYS A 253 -42.20 -59.27 41.30
CA LYS A 253 -42.65 -59.06 39.92
C LYS A 253 -42.71 -57.59 39.54
N ALA A 254 -43.09 -56.72 40.46
CA ALA A 254 -43.10 -55.28 40.25
C ALA A 254 -41.69 -54.72 40.01
N ILE A 255 -40.69 -55.20 40.76
CA ILE A 255 -39.28 -54.87 40.49
C ILE A 255 -38.84 -55.39 39.11
N GLU A 256 -39.21 -56.62 38.76
CA GLU A 256 -38.90 -57.18 37.44
C GLU A 256 -39.50 -56.36 36.30
N ALA A 257 -40.75 -55.90 36.44
CA ALA A 257 -41.40 -55.02 35.45
C ALA A 257 -40.64 -53.69 35.31
N ILE A 258 -40.25 -53.04 36.41
CA ILE A 258 -39.46 -51.81 36.35
C ILE A 258 -38.12 -52.05 35.65
N VAL A 259 -37.41 -53.11 36.04
CA VAL A 259 -36.09 -53.44 35.49
C VAL A 259 -36.17 -53.83 34.01
N HIS A 260 -37.19 -54.59 33.62
CA HIS A 260 -37.31 -55.04 32.23
C HIS A 260 -37.86 -53.93 31.32
N ASP A 261 -38.94 -53.29 31.74
CA ASP A 261 -39.68 -52.34 30.88
C ASP A 261 -39.04 -50.94 30.91
N GLY A 262 -38.35 -50.58 31.99
CA GLY A 262 -37.61 -49.32 32.11
C GLY A 262 -36.26 -49.30 31.38
N GLU A 263 -35.62 -50.45 31.15
CA GLU A 263 -34.26 -50.55 30.61
C GLU A 263 -34.14 -49.93 29.21
N LEU A 264 -35.09 -50.23 28.33
CA LEU A 264 -35.09 -49.69 26.97
C LEU A 264 -35.23 -48.15 26.97
N TYR A 265 -36.17 -47.62 27.74
CA TYR A 265 -36.44 -46.18 27.77
C TYR A 265 -35.30 -45.40 28.44
N PHE A 266 -34.65 -45.96 29.47
CA PHE A 266 -33.53 -45.30 30.12
C PHE A 266 -32.29 -45.28 29.23
N ARG A 267 -31.97 -46.39 28.54
CA ARG A 267 -30.87 -46.41 27.56
C ARG A 267 -31.10 -45.43 26.42
N ASN A 268 -32.34 -45.30 25.94
CA ASN A 268 -32.70 -44.31 24.93
C ASN A 268 -32.56 -42.87 25.45
N PHE A 269 -32.93 -42.61 26.71
CA PHE A 269 -32.70 -41.32 27.36
C PHE A 269 -31.21 -40.98 27.46
N GLU A 270 -30.38 -41.89 27.98
CA GLU A 270 -28.94 -41.70 28.13
C GLU A 270 -28.25 -41.48 26.77
N ALA A 271 -28.61 -42.28 25.76
CA ALA A 271 -28.10 -42.13 24.41
C ALA A 271 -28.47 -40.76 23.82
N ALA A 272 -29.75 -40.38 23.86
CA ALA A 272 -30.22 -39.10 23.34
C ALA A 272 -29.60 -37.90 24.08
N GLN A 273 -29.44 -38.00 25.41
CA GLN A 273 -28.80 -36.96 26.22
C GLN A 273 -27.30 -36.84 25.88
N LYS A 274 -26.58 -37.97 25.80
CA LYS A 274 -25.16 -38.00 25.44
C LYS A 274 -24.93 -37.44 24.04
N GLU A 275 -25.79 -37.80 23.08
CA GLU A 275 -25.73 -37.25 21.73
C GLU A 275 -26.04 -35.75 21.70
N ALA A 276 -27.01 -35.26 22.48
CA ALA A 276 -27.31 -33.83 22.58
C ALA A 276 -26.13 -33.04 23.15
N ILE A 277 -25.50 -33.55 24.23
CA ILE A 277 -24.30 -32.94 24.83
C ILE A 277 -23.14 -32.93 23.83
N THR A 278 -22.89 -34.06 23.17
CA THR A 278 -21.82 -34.17 22.17
C THR A 278 -22.05 -33.21 21.01
N SER A 279 -23.28 -33.15 20.50
CA SER A 279 -23.66 -32.25 19.39
C SER A 279 -23.54 -30.77 19.78
N GLN A 280 -23.92 -30.42 21.02
CA GLN A 280 -23.74 -29.07 21.56
C GLN A 280 -22.25 -28.71 21.64
N LYS A 281 -21.41 -29.61 22.17
CA LYS A 281 -19.97 -29.39 22.24
C LYS A 281 -19.37 -29.18 20.85
N THR A 282 -19.75 -30.00 19.87
CA THR A 282 -19.30 -29.83 18.48
C THR A 282 -19.73 -28.49 17.88
N LEU A 283 -20.96 -28.04 18.14
CA LEU A 283 -21.43 -26.73 17.71
C LEU A 283 -20.62 -25.61 18.36
N ASP A 284 -20.38 -25.69 19.67
CA ASP A 284 -19.60 -24.70 20.42
C ASP A 284 -18.14 -24.64 19.90
N ASP A 285 -17.51 -25.79 19.65
CA ASP A 285 -16.17 -25.90 19.09
C ASP A 285 -16.10 -25.30 17.67
N MET A 286 -17.12 -25.55 16.83
CA MET A 286 -17.21 -24.97 15.48
C MET A 286 -17.36 -23.44 15.52
N VAL A 287 -18.24 -22.92 16.36
CA VAL A 287 -18.46 -21.48 16.53
C VAL A 287 -17.20 -20.81 17.09
N GLY A 288 -16.58 -21.42 18.11
CA GLY A 288 -15.31 -20.96 18.68
C GLY A 288 -14.18 -20.94 17.65
N GLY A 289 -14.04 -22.00 16.85
CA GLY A 289 -13.06 -22.08 15.78
C GLY A 289 -13.28 -21.05 14.66
N GLN A 290 -14.53 -20.78 14.28
CA GLN A 290 -14.86 -19.72 13.32
C GLN A 290 -14.49 -18.34 13.86
N LYS A 291 -14.79 -18.07 15.12
CA LYS A 291 -14.44 -16.82 15.80
C LYS A 291 -12.92 -16.63 15.81
N GLN A 292 -12.17 -17.65 16.23
CA GLN A 292 -10.71 -17.59 16.28
C GLN A 292 -10.10 -17.33 14.88
N ARG A 293 -10.56 -18.05 13.85
CA ARG A 293 -10.07 -17.82 12.47
C ARG A 293 -10.32 -16.40 11.98
N LYS A 294 -11.48 -15.82 12.35
CA LYS A 294 -11.81 -14.43 12.02
C LYS A 294 -10.90 -13.45 12.77
N GLU A 295 -10.63 -13.70 14.06
CA GLU A 295 -9.68 -12.92 14.86
C GLU A 295 -8.25 -13.01 14.31
N ASP A 296 -7.77 -14.20 13.96
CA ASP A 296 -6.43 -14.42 13.39
C ASP A 296 -6.28 -13.71 12.03
N LYS A 297 -7.25 -13.86 11.14
CA LYS A 297 -7.27 -13.19 9.84
C LYS A 297 -7.34 -11.67 9.99
N LEU A 298 -8.11 -11.18 10.97
CA LEU A 298 -8.17 -9.76 11.27
C LEU A 298 -6.81 -9.24 11.78
N ALA A 299 -6.14 -9.97 12.66
CA ALA A 299 -4.81 -9.62 13.15
C ALA A 299 -3.78 -9.58 12.01
N GLU A 300 -3.82 -10.57 11.10
CA GLU A 300 -2.96 -10.60 9.91
C GLU A 300 -3.20 -9.39 9.00
N LEU A 301 -4.45 -9.11 8.65
CA LEU A 301 -4.81 -7.97 7.80
C LEU A 301 -4.45 -6.63 8.46
N SER A 302 -4.67 -6.52 9.78
CA SER A 302 -4.31 -5.33 10.55
C SER A 302 -2.79 -5.10 10.57
N GLY A 303 -2.00 -6.16 10.69
CA GLY A 303 -0.55 -6.08 10.58
C GLY A 303 -0.10 -5.58 9.21
N LYS A 304 -0.63 -6.16 8.13
CA LYS A 304 -0.35 -5.71 6.76
C LYS A 304 -0.77 -4.26 6.52
N TYR A 305 -1.92 -3.86 7.07
CA TYR A 305 -2.44 -2.50 6.96
C TYR A 305 -1.45 -1.51 7.59
N ARG A 306 -1.03 -1.77 8.84
CA ARG A 306 -0.03 -0.95 9.53
C ARG A 306 1.27 -0.81 8.74
N ASP A 307 1.80 -1.92 8.23
CA ASP A 307 3.09 -1.90 7.51
C ASP A 307 2.99 -1.12 6.18
N ALA A 308 1.87 -1.24 5.46
CA ALA A 308 1.62 -0.48 4.22
C ALA A 308 1.50 1.02 4.49
N VAL A 309 0.83 1.38 5.58
CA VAL A 309 0.68 2.78 6.02
C VAL A 309 2.02 3.40 6.40
N LEU A 310 2.84 2.70 7.20
CA LEU A 310 4.19 3.16 7.56
C LEU A 310 5.08 3.36 6.33
N LYS A 311 5.05 2.40 5.39
CA LYS A 311 5.79 2.51 4.13
C LYS A 311 5.35 3.71 3.31
N GLY A 312 4.04 3.96 3.20
CA GLY A 312 3.51 5.14 2.50
C GLY A 312 4.02 6.44 3.11
N TRP A 313 4.10 6.52 4.44
CA TRP A 313 4.59 7.70 5.15
C TRP A 313 6.09 7.93 4.95
N GLU A 314 6.89 6.86 4.98
CA GLU A 314 8.33 6.94 4.70
C GLU A 314 8.59 7.47 3.28
N ILE A 315 7.80 7.02 2.29
CA ILE A 315 7.91 7.50 0.91
C ILE A 315 7.46 8.96 0.80
N GLU A 316 6.35 9.35 1.43
CA GLU A 316 5.85 10.73 1.46
C GLU A 316 6.92 11.69 2.00
N ASN A 317 7.57 11.32 3.11
CA ASN A 317 8.68 12.09 3.67
C ASN A 317 9.88 12.16 2.73
N ARG A 318 10.27 11.02 2.12
CA ARG A 318 11.41 11.01 1.20
C ARG A 318 11.16 11.90 -0.01
N CYS A 319 9.94 11.95 -0.53
CA CYS A 319 9.53 12.88 -1.57
C CYS A 319 9.69 14.35 -1.13
N VAL A 320 9.26 14.67 0.09
CA VAL A 320 9.40 16.02 0.66
C VAL A 320 10.87 16.38 0.88
N GLU A 321 11.70 15.48 1.39
CA GLU A 321 13.14 15.70 1.55
C GLU A 321 13.84 15.93 0.22
N LEU A 322 13.59 15.07 -0.78
CA LEU A 322 14.18 15.18 -2.11
C LEU A 322 13.80 16.51 -2.78
N ALA A 323 12.55 16.94 -2.63
CA ALA A 323 12.11 18.25 -3.12
C ALA A 323 12.83 19.41 -2.39
N LYS A 324 13.03 19.32 -1.06
CA LYS A 324 13.72 20.34 -0.26
C LYS A 324 15.20 20.46 -0.63
N GLU A 325 15.89 19.33 -0.80
CA GLU A 325 17.28 19.26 -1.23
C GLU A 325 17.51 20.00 -2.56
N ARG A 326 16.47 20.09 -3.40
CA ARG A 326 16.52 20.70 -4.73
C ARG A 326 15.88 22.08 -4.81
N GLY A 327 15.28 22.58 -3.73
CA GLY A 327 14.63 23.90 -3.70
C GLY A 327 13.39 24.01 -4.61
N VAL A 328 12.75 22.88 -4.92
CA VAL A 328 11.56 22.80 -5.79
C VAL A 328 10.36 22.31 -4.98
N GLU A 329 9.14 22.60 -5.42
CA GLU A 329 7.95 22.02 -4.79
C GLU A 329 7.79 20.54 -5.18
N PRO A 330 7.38 19.66 -4.26
CA PRO A 330 7.17 18.24 -4.56
C PRO A 330 6.00 18.10 -5.56
N PHE A 331 6.33 17.67 -6.78
CA PHE A 331 5.36 17.30 -7.82
C PHE A 331 4.38 18.40 -8.24
N GLY A 332 4.76 19.68 -8.08
CA GLY A 332 3.88 20.81 -8.42
C GLY A 332 2.77 21.08 -7.40
N GLU A 333 2.83 20.44 -6.23
CA GLU A 333 1.99 20.73 -5.08
C GLU A 333 2.82 21.39 -3.97
N SER A 334 2.21 22.30 -3.21
CA SER A 334 2.87 22.86 -2.04
C SER A 334 3.28 21.73 -1.07
N TYR A 335 4.45 21.87 -0.43
CA TYR A 335 4.93 20.95 0.60
C TYR A 335 3.88 20.62 1.66
N GLU A 336 3.10 21.62 2.05
CA GLU A 336 2.06 21.47 3.07
C GLU A 336 0.89 20.60 2.60
N HIS A 337 0.59 20.59 1.31
CA HIS A 337 -0.47 19.76 0.75
C HIS A 337 0.00 18.31 0.60
N PHE A 338 1.16 18.09 -0.02
CA PHE A 338 1.70 16.74 -0.26
C PHE A 338 1.96 15.99 1.04
N SER A 339 2.53 16.65 2.06
CA SER A 339 2.80 16.05 3.39
C SER A 339 1.55 15.69 4.22
N LYS A 340 0.35 15.97 3.71
CA LYS A 340 -0.93 15.64 4.36
C LYS A 340 -1.76 14.64 3.58
N GLN A 341 -1.37 14.25 2.36
CA GLN A 341 -2.20 13.42 1.50
C GLN A 341 -2.48 12.04 2.12
N LEU A 342 -1.43 11.34 2.56
CA LEU A 342 -1.60 10.02 3.18
C LEU A 342 -2.47 10.13 4.43
N SER A 343 -2.18 11.12 5.27
CA SER A 343 -2.88 11.32 6.53
C SER A 343 -4.36 11.67 6.38
N SER A 344 -4.71 12.43 5.35
CA SER A 344 -6.10 12.78 5.02
C SER A 344 -6.85 11.54 4.54
N THR A 345 -6.22 10.76 3.66
CA THR A 345 -6.77 9.50 3.14
C THR A 345 -7.01 8.49 4.26
N LEU A 346 -6.03 8.36 5.18
CA LEU A 346 -6.17 7.50 6.36
C LEU A 346 -7.31 7.96 7.26
N THR A 347 -7.39 9.25 7.55
CA THR A 347 -8.46 9.81 8.39
C THR A 347 -9.83 9.50 7.81
N GLU A 348 -10.03 9.72 6.50
CA GLU A 348 -11.28 9.38 5.83
C GLU A 348 -11.58 7.87 5.86
N ASP A 349 -10.59 7.02 5.65
CA ASP A 349 -10.77 5.57 5.66
C ASP A 349 -11.11 5.03 7.05
N VAL A 350 -10.46 5.54 8.10
CA VAL A 350 -10.79 5.17 9.48
C VAL A 350 -12.17 5.69 9.86
N GLU A 351 -12.52 6.94 9.50
CA GLU A 351 -13.85 7.52 9.76
C GLU A 351 -14.98 6.75 9.05
N ARG A 352 -14.80 6.42 7.77
CA ARG A 352 -15.75 5.59 7.01
C ARG A 352 -15.90 4.19 7.60
N SER A 353 -14.80 3.60 8.07
CA SER A 353 -14.80 2.26 8.69
C SER A 353 -15.42 2.28 10.09
N ALA A 354 -15.19 3.35 10.84
CA ALA A 354 -15.82 3.64 12.13
C ALA A 354 -17.31 4.00 11.98
N GLY A 355 -17.80 4.31 10.78
CA GLY A 355 -19.17 4.77 10.55
C GLY A 355 -19.49 6.08 11.26
N ILE A 356 -18.45 6.87 11.56
CA ILE A 356 -18.49 8.18 12.19
C ILE A 356 -18.14 9.17 11.08
N MET A 357 -19.10 9.94 10.56
CA MET A 357 -18.79 11.07 9.69
C MET A 357 -19.09 12.38 10.41
N LYS A 358 -18.09 13.25 10.53
CA LYS A 358 -18.26 14.64 10.99
C LYS A 358 -19.11 15.40 9.96
N GLY A 359 -20.17 16.04 10.43
CA GLY A 359 -20.91 16.99 9.62
C GLY A 359 -20.12 18.27 9.42
N THR A 360 -20.09 18.74 8.17
CA THR A 360 -20.70 20.00 7.74
C THR A 360 -20.86 19.97 6.21
N ASP A 361 -22.06 20.31 5.72
CA ASP A 361 -22.40 20.69 4.33
C ASP A 361 -22.68 19.62 3.25
N SER A 362 -23.39 18.53 3.57
CA SER A 362 -24.06 17.73 2.53
C SER A 362 -25.58 17.60 2.77
N PRO A 363 -26.46 18.00 1.82
CA PRO A 363 -27.91 18.01 1.99
C PRO A 363 -28.56 16.63 2.19
N ASN A 364 -27.82 15.53 2.02
CA ASN A 364 -28.32 14.16 2.14
C ASN A 364 -28.18 13.57 3.55
N TYR A 365 -28.28 14.41 4.59
CA TYR A 365 -27.94 14.13 5.99
C TYR A 365 -28.93 13.23 6.78
N ARG A 366 -29.68 12.34 6.12
CA ARG A 366 -30.56 11.39 6.82
C ARG A 366 -30.32 9.99 6.26
N THR A 367 -30.06 9.04 7.16
CA THR A 367 -29.83 7.60 6.96
C THR A 367 -28.38 7.20 6.64
N GLY A 368 -27.56 6.88 7.66
CA GLY A 368 -26.28 6.20 7.38
C GLY A 368 -25.23 6.06 8.49
N ALA A 369 -25.26 6.87 9.55
CA ALA A 369 -24.28 6.75 10.64
C ALA A 369 -24.55 5.49 11.49
N VAL A 370 -23.53 4.63 11.66
CA VAL A 370 -23.66 3.35 12.37
C VAL A 370 -23.27 3.49 13.86
N HIS A 371 -22.43 4.47 14.22
CA HIS A 371 -21.95 4.70 15.59
C HIS A 371 -22.09 6.17 15.99
N ARG A 372 -22.42 6.44 17.25
CA ARG A 372 -22.66 7.82 17.74
C ARG A 372 -21.36 8.56 18.08
N ASN A 373 -20.31 7.84 18.47
CA ASN A 373 -19.01 8.39 18.82
C ASN A 373 -17.88 7.35 18.69
N TRP A 374 -16.64 7.81 18.85
CA TRP A 374 -15.43 6.98 18.73
C TRP A 374 -15.32 5.92 19.82
N ASN A 375 -15.85 6.18 21.02
CA ASN A 375 -15.87 5.19 22.10
C ASN A 375 -16.73 3.97 21.75
N GLU A 376 -17.80 4.12 20.97
CA GLU A 376 -18.57 2.99 20.43
C GLU A 376 -17.87 2.31 19.26
N ALA A 377 -17.30 3.08 18.33
CA ALA A 377 -16.63 2.52 17.16
C ALA A 377 -15.36 1.75 17.52
N LEU A 378 -14.56 2.21 18.49
CA LEU A 378 -13.33 1.55 18.96
C LEU A 378 -13.58 0.24 19.73
N LYS A 379 -14.83 -0.10 20.07
CA LYS A 379 -15.17 -1.44 20.59
C LYS A 379 -15.02 -2.52 19.53
N LYS A 380 -15.03 -2.14 18.25
CA LYS A 380 -14.78 -3.03 17.13
C LYS A 380 -13.28 -3.21 16.94
N PRO A 381 -12.74 -4.44 17.05
CA PRO A 381 -11.31 -4.68 16.90
C PRO A 381 -10.74 -4.15 15.57
N GLU A 382 -11.53 -4.22 14.49
CA GLU A 382 -11.16 -3.70 13.18
C GLU A 382 -10.98 -2.18 13.15
N VAL A 383 -11.89 -1.43 13.79
CA VAL A 383 -11.81 0.04 13.85
C VAL A 383 -10.67 0.46 14.77
N LYS A 384 -10.48 -0.26 15.87
CA LYS A 384 -9.40 -0.01 16.81
C LYS A 384 -8.02 -0.18 16.15
N ALA A 385 -7.80 -1.26 15.41
CA ALA A 385 -6.52 -1.49 14.75
C ALA A 385 -6.17 -0.39 13.72
N MET A 386 -7.17 0.06 12.95
CA MET A 386 -6.99 1.17 12.00
C MET A 386 -6.71 2.50 12.73
N PHE A 387 -7.42 2.76 13.83
CA PHE A 387 -7.23 3.95 14.65
C PHE A 387 -5.86 3.99 15.35
N ASP A 388 -5.43 2.89 15.95
CA ASP A 388 -4.12 2.77 16.61
C ASP A 388 -2.99 3.01 15.58
N THR A 389 -3.15 2.49 14.36
CA THR A 389 -2.23 2.74 13.23
C THR A 389 -2.20 4.22 12.83
N TRP A 390 -3.37 4.84 12.70
CA TRP A 390 -3.48 6.28 12.42
C TRP A 390 -2.77 7.10 13.51
N GLN A 391 -3.03 6.81 14.79
CA GLN A 391 -2.37 7.48 15.91
C GLN A 391 -0.84 7.32 15.88
N GLU A 392 -0.33 6.13 15.57
CA GLU A 392 1.12 5.91 15.48
C GLU A 392 1.77 6.78 14.38
N VAL A 393 1.16 6.85 13.19
CA VAL A 393 1.65 7.71 12.10
C VAL A 393 1.59 9.18 12.47
N VAL A 394 0.46 9.63 13.04
CA VAL A 394 0.29 11.01 13.50
C VAL A 394 1.37 11.38 14.52
N ASN A 395 1.65 10.49 15.47
CA ASN A 395 2.68 10.70 16.49
C ASN A 395 4.09 10.74 15.89
N ARG A 396 4.42 9.85 14.95
CA ARG A 396 5.73 9.84 14.26
C ARG A 396 5.91 11.05 13.34
N ALA A 397 4.84 11.59 12.77
CA ALA A 397 4.84 12.80 11.94
C ALA A 397 5.00 14.11 12.73
N GLY A 398 5.37 14.06 14.02
CA GLY A 398 5.54 15.26 14.85
C GLY A 398 4.24 15.87 15.37
N GLY A 399 3.15 15.11 15.37
CA GLY A 399 1.99 15.28 16.26
C GLY A 399 1.15 16.57 16.14
N SER A 400 1.48 17.52 15.26
CA SER A 400 0.96 18.89 15.39
C SER A 400 0.06 19.40 14.24
N LYS A 401 -0.03 18.71 13.10
CA LYS A 401 -0.94 19.10 11.99
C LYS A 401 -2.04 18.09 11.63
N LEU A 402 -2.09 16.93 12.30
CA LEU A 402 -3.20 15.98 12.23
C LEU A 402 -4.08 15.94 13.49
N ALA A 403 -3.61 16.60 14.56
CA ALA A 403 -4.28 16.63 15.85
C ALA A 403 -5.50 17.57 15.92
N GLU A 404 -5.82 18.34 14.87
CA GLU A 404 -7.08 19.11 14.83
C GLU A 404 -8.32 18.20 14.81
N VAL A 405 -8.13 16.89 14.62
CA VAL A 405 -9.18 15.88 14.70
C VAL A 405 -8.75 14.70 15.58
N ASN A 406 -8.12 14.92 16.74
CA ASN A 406 -8.09 13.88 17.77
C ASN A 406 -9.53 13.64 18.27
N PRO A 407 -10.19 12.53 17.93
CA PRO A 407 -11.62 12.43 18.18
C PRO A 407 -11.96 12.16 19.66
N LEU A 408 -10.97 11.74 20.44
CA LEU A 408 -11.09 11.54 21.89
C LEU A 408 -11.01 12.86 22.68
N GLU A 409 -10.55 13.95 22.07
CA GLU A 409 -10.52 15.28 22.70
C GLU A 409 -11.78 16.11 22.41
N VAL A 410 -12.59 15.72 21.42
CA VAL A 410 -13.87 16.40 21.11
C VAL A 410 -14.95 16.12 22.17
N GLU A 411 -14.87 15.02 22.92
CA GLU A 411 -15.82 14.72 24.02
C GLU A 411 -15.55 15.46 25.33
N LYS A 412 -14.51 16.31 25.40
CA LYS A 412 -14.18 17.09 26.61
C LYS A 412 -14.56 18.58 26.52
N LYS A 413 -15.24 19.03 25.46
CA LYS A 413 -15.72 20.41 25.32
C LYS A 413 -17.23 20.51 25.39
#